data_AF-A0A7S3M025-F1
#
_entry.id   AF-A0A7S3M025-F1
#
_cell.length_a   1.000
_cell.length_b   1.000
_cell.length_c   1.000
_cell.angle_alpha   90.00
_cell.angle_beta   90.00
_cell.angle_gamma   90.00
#
_symmetry.space_group_name_H-M   'P 1'
#
loop_
_entity.id
_entity.type
_entity.pdbx_description
1 polymer ?
#
loop_
_entity_poly.entity_id
_entity_poly.type
_entity_poly.pdbx_seq_one_letter_code
_entity_poly.pdbx_strand_id
1 'polypeptide(L)'
;PEKRCHNAMRHLADYVLVWAGGHGDDMGKSPHLARIGNSVFPDHCGDEDPMCQKFSFYQDGSPTPMMARSFLYKAVNHNVKEGVSLSPKYWKEVHSTKYGLMKVFKVMNVSEESKRWVADPANRICDAPGSWYCLGQYPPPLQGMIATRRNFAQLEDFNRKGERVKSAYTRLIEDQRDGKNNGKKNGKRQAQIEDEL
;
A
#
# COMPACT_ATOMS: atom_id res chain seq x y z
N PRO A 1 4.48 -4.37 13.42
CA PRO A 1 4.12 -4.32 11.98
C PRO A 1 4.02 -5.70 11.32
N GLU A 2 5.01 -6.57 11.56
CA GLU A 2 5.02 -7.93 11.01
C GLU A 2 3.78 -8.78 11.35
N LYS A 3 3.37 -8.82 12.64
CA LYS A 3 2.12 -9.48 13.07
C LYS A 3 0.89 -8.93 12.35
N ARG A 4 0.81 -7.61 12.15
CA ARG A 4 -0.32 -6.96 11.46
C ARG A 4 -0.39 -7.36 10.00
N CYS A 5 0.77 -7.44 9.33
CA CYS A 5 0.88 -7.95 7.96
C CYS A 5 0.46 -9.42 7.87
N HIS A 6 0.95 -10.26 8.78
CA HIS A 6 0.55 -11.67 8.88
C HIS A 6 -0.95 -11.85 9.08
N ASN A 7 -1.55 -11.09 9.99
CA ASN A 7 -2.98 -11.12 10.26
C ASN A 7 -3.84 -10.83 9.01
N ALA A 8 -3.34 -10.04 8.05
CA ALA A 8 -4.03 -9.84 6.78
C ALA A 8 -3.71 -10.97 5.79
N MET A 9 -2.41 -11.26 5.57
CA MET A 9 -1.95 -12.20 4.55
C MET A 9 -2.43 -13.64 4.78
N ARG A 10 -2.58 -14.08 6.03
CA ARG A 10 -3.08 -15.43 6.36
C ARG A 10 -4.49 -15.72 5.83
N HIS A 11 -5.24 -14.71 5.42
CA HIS A 11 -6.58 -14.84 4.85
C HIS A 11 -6.58 -14.71 3.31
N LEU A 12 -5.44 -14.40 2.69
CA LEU A 12 -5.33 -14.04 1.28
C LEU A 12 -4.33 -14.90 0.49
N ALA A 13 -3.27 -15.38 1.13
CA ALA A 13 -2.15 -16.01 0.43
C ALA A 13 -1.48 -17.11 1.25
N ASP A 14 -1.01 -18.14 0.54
CA ASP A 14 -0.17 -19.22 1.08
C ASP A 14 1.32 -18.90 1.03
N TYR A 15 1.73 -18.10 0.05
CA TYR A 15 3.12 -17.73 -0.19
C TYR A 15 3.21 -16.25 -0.56
N VAL A 16 4.36 -15.66 -0.25
CA VAL A 16 4.72 -14.30 -0.64
C VAL A 16 6.06 -14.35 -1.36
N LEU A 17 6.10 -13.80 -2.57
CA LEU A 17 7.32 -13.59 -3.33
C LEU A 17 7.82 -12.17 -3.10
N VAL A 18 9.12 -12.02 -2.91
CA VAL A 18 9.79 -10.72 -2.72
C VAL A 18 10.99 -10.63 -3.65
N TRP A 19 11.08 -9.54 -4.40
CA TRP A 19 12.29 -9.18 -5.16
C TRP A 19 13.30 -8.52 -4.22
N ALA A 20 14.51 -9.05 -4.25
CA ALA A 20 15.62 -8.65 -3.41
C ALA A 20 16.89 -8.47 -4.27
N GLY A 21 18.05 -8.33 -3.62
CA GLY A 21 19.33 -8.27 -4.32
C GLY A 21 19.77 -6.88 -4.78
N GLY A 22 19.11 -5.81 -4.31
CA GLY A 22 19.59 -4.44 -4.48
C GLY A 22 18.92 -3.70 -5.64
N HIS A 23 19.71 -3.29 -6.65
CA HIS A 23 19.27 -2.28 -7.62
C HIS A 23 17.94 -2.66 -8.31
N GLY A 24 16.89 -1.85 -8.11
CA GLY A 24 15.56 -2.07 -8.70
C GLY A 24 14.67 -3.11 -8.00
N ASP A 25 15.08 -3.60 -6.82
CA ASP A 25 14.30 -4.54 -6.00
C ASP A 25 13.03 -3.90 -5.40
N ASP A 26 12.29 -4.67 -4.60
CA ASP A 26 11.06 -4.18 -3.98
C ASP A 26 11.33 -3.09 -2.93
N MET A 27 12.55 -2.97 -2.37
CA MET A 27 12.88 -1.88 -1.44
C MET A 27 12.92 -0.54 -2.14
N GLY A 28 13.49 -0.47 -3.35
CA GLY A 28 13.53 0.77 -4.14
C GLY A 28 12.13 1.27 -4.51
N LYS A 29 11.17 0.36 -4.68
CA LYS A 29 9.77 0.68 -5.01
C LYS A 29 8.89 0.89 -3.78
N SER A 30 9.35 0.43 -2.61
CA SER A 30 8.54 0.36 -1.39
C SER A 30 7.97 1.70 -0.90
N PRO A 31 8.63 2.87 -1.01
CA PRO A 31 8.01 4.13 -0.62
C PRO A 31 6.79 4.49 -1.50
N HIS A 32 6.83 4.11 -2.78
CA HIS A 32 5.69 4.30 -3.67
C HIS A 32 4.53 3.37 -3.31
N LEU A 33 4.82 2.10 -3.02
CA LEU A 33 3.82 1.14 -2.54
C LEU A 33 3.15 1.63 -1.24
N ALA A 34 3.94 2.17 -0.31
CA ALA A 34 3.45 2.72 0.95
C ALA A 34 2.52 3.93 0.74
N ARG A 35 2.84 4.82 -0.21
CA ARG A 35 1.96 5.94 -0.60
C ARG A 35 0.62 5.47 -1.15
N ILE A 36 0.62 4.48 -2.05
CA ILE A 36 -0.62 3.89 -2.58
C ILE A 36 -1.42 3.29 -1.42
N GLY A 37 -0.77 2.49 -0.57
CA GLY A 37 -1.42 1.89 0.59
C GLY A 37 -2.05 2.92 1.53
N ASN A 38 -1.30 3.97 1.89
CA ASN A 38 -1.76 5.03 2.79
C ASN A 38 -2.93 5.86 2.23
N SER A 39 -2.97 6.02 0.90
CA SER A 39 -4.04 6.77 0.24
C SER A 39 -5.43 6.12 0.38
N VAL A 40 -5.46 4.78 0.54
CA VAL A 40 -6.68 4.01 0.80
C VAL A 40 -6.84 3.70 2.29
N PHE A 41 -5.77 3.27 2.95
CA PHE A 41 -5.75 2.85 4.35
C PHE A 41 -4.87 3.81 5.16
N PRO A 42 -5.45 4.89 5.72
CA PRO A 42 -4.68 5.95 6.37
C PRO A 42 -3.98 5.49 7.66
N ASP A 43 -4.34 4.32 8.19
CA ASP A 43 -3.72 3.74 9.39
C ASP A 43 -2.30 3.16 9.12
N HIS A 44 -1.79 3.28 7.90
CA HIS A 44 -0.43 2.89 7.56
C HIS A 44 0.59 3.95 8.00
N CYS A 45 0.47 5.18 7.51
CA CYS A 45 1.38 6.30 7.78
C CYS A 45 0.70 7.47 8.49
N GLY A 46 -0.64 7.48 8.52
CA GLY A 46 -1.43 8.54 9.12
C GLY A 46 -1.78 9.66 8.15
N ASP A 47 -2.68 10.53 8.61
CA ASP A 47 -3.04 11.77 7.90
C ASP A 47 -2.01 12.87 8.11
N GLU A 48 -1.20 12.76 9.16
CA GLU A 48 -0.06 13.64 9.45
C GLU A 48 1.16 13.37 8.56
N ASP A 49 1.22 12.20 7.92
CA ASP A 49 2.24 11.85 6.92
C ASP A 49 1.58 11.28 5.65
N PRO A 50 0.85 12.13 4.90
CA PRO A 50 0.07 11.68 3.75
C PRO A 50 0.96 11.14 2.62
N MET A 51 2.18 11.67 2.48
CA MET A 51 3.18 11.22 1.49
C MET A 51 3.98 10.00 1.97
N CYS A 52 3.71 9.51 3.18
CA CYS A 52 4.41 8.40 3.82
C CYS A 52 5.94 8.55 3.83
N GLN A 53 6.44 9.75 4.12
CA GLN A 53 7.86 10.06 4.15
C GLN A 53 8.59 9.30 5.26
N LYS A 54 7.89 8.95 6.35
CA LYS A 54 8.43 8.13 7.43
C LYS A 54 8.69 6.70 6.98
N PHE A 55 8.11 6.23 5.88
CA PHE A 55 8.42 4.94 5.26
C PHE A 55 9.50 5.11 4.18
N SER A 56 10.73 5.40 4.62
CA SER A 56 11.84 5.71 3.70
C SER A 56 13.19 5.25 4.26
N PHE A 57 14.26 5.61 3.57
CA PHE A 57 15.65 5.54 4.00
C PHE A 57 16.18 6.95 4.24
N TYR A 58 17.14 7.08 5.16
CA TYR A 58 17.94 8.28 5.33
C TYR A 58 18.96 8.42 4.20
N GLN A 59 19.62 9.58 4.11
CA GLN A 59 20.60 9.86 3.03
C GLN A 59 21.81 8.92 3.07
N ASP A 60 22.15 8.39 4.24
CA ASP A 60 23.22 7.40 4.43
C ASP A 60 22.78 5.96 4.05
N GLY A 61 21.55 5.79 3.54
CA GLY A 61 20.98 4.50 3.17
C GLY A 61 20.48 3.67 4.35
N SER A 62 20.54 4.19 5.58
CA SER A 62 19.96 3.51 6.74
C SER A 62 18.43 3.58 6.73
N PRO A 63 17.70 2.53 7.12
CA PRO A 63 16.25 2.55 7.13
C PRO A 63 15.71 3.44 8.26
N THR A 64 14.65 4.20 7.98
CA THR A 64 13.85 4.84 9.05
C THR A 64 13.29 3.79 10.03
N PRO A 65 12.90 4.16 11.26
CA PRO A 65 12.30 3.23 12.21
C PRO A 65 11.03 2.54 11.68
N MET A 66 10.25 3.21 10.84
CA MET A 66 9.07 2.61 10.22
C MET A 66 9.45 1.58 9.15
N MET A 67 10.41 1.93 8.28
CA MET A 67 10.96 1.03 7.26
C MET A 67 11.59 -0.22 7.90
N ALA A 68 12.45 -0.06 8.89
CA ALA A 68 13.18 -1.15 9.55
C ALA A 68 12.24 -2.20 10.19
N ARG A 69 11.09 -1.75 10.71
CA ARG A 69 10.09 -2.65 11.31
C ARG A 69 9.13 -3.28 10.30
N SER A 70 9.15 -2.83 9.04
CA SER A 70 8.24 -3.30 7.99
C SER A 70 8.47 -4.76 7.65
N PHE A 71 7.42 -5.44 7.18
CA PHE A 71 7.56 -6.81 6.67
C PHE A 71 8.54 -6.86 5.49
N LEU A 72 8.40 -5.94 4.53
CA LEU A 72 9.18 -5.95 3.29
C LEU A 72 10.68 -5.78 3.56
N TYR A 73 11.07 -4.82 4.41
CA TYR A 73 12.48 -4.64 4.80
C TYR A 73 13.06 -5.91 5.40
N LYS A 74 12.32 -6.54 6.33
CA LYS A 74 12.75 -7.79 6.97
C LYS A 74 12.79 -8.97 6.00
N ALA A 75 11.87 -9.03 5.04
CA ALA A 75 11.82 -10.10 4.05
C ALA A 75 12.99 -10.02 3.06
N VAL A 76 13.28 -8.83 2.54
CA VAL A 76 14.41 -8.60 1.63
C VAL A 76 15.74 -8.91 2.34
N ASN A 77 15.90 -8.44 3.58
CA ASN A 77 17.14 -8.58 4.34
C ASN A 77 17.20 -9.87 5.18
N HIS A 78 16.24 -10.79 5.02
CA HIS A 78 16.10 -11.98 5.85
C HIS A 78 17.37 -12.85 5.81
N ASN A 79 18.07 -12.95 6.94
CA ASN A 79 19.34 -13.67 7.10
C ASN A 79 20.46 -13.20 6.15
N VAL A 80 20.32 -11.99 5.59
CA VAL A 80 21.35 -11.33 4.76
C VAL A 80 22.04 -10.24 5.58
N LYS A 81 21.25 -9.42 6.29
CA LYS A 81 21.78 -8.39 7.18
C LYS A 81 21.78 -8.91 8.62
N GLU A 82 22.88 -8.69 9.32
CA GLU A 82 23.03 -9.11 10.71
C GLU A 82 21.88 -8.58 11.58
N GLY A 83 21.29 -9.46 12.39
CA GLY A 83 20.17 -9.15 13.27
C GLY A 83 18.82 -8.91 12.56
N VAL A 84 18.74 -9.04 11.23
CA VAL A 84 17.48 -8.86 10.49
C VAL A 84 16.91 -10.19 10.03
N SER A 85 15.80 -10.58 10.65
CA SER A 85 15.05 -11.77 10.26
C SER A 85 13.54 -11.56 10.44
N LEU A 86 12.78 -12.43 9.77
CA LEU A 86 11.34 -12.57 9.92
C LEU A 86 11.10 -13.60 11.01
N SER A 87 10.05 -13.39 11.79
CA SER A 87 9.66 -14.31 12.84
C SER A 87 9.20 -15.65 12.24
N PRO A 88 9.77 -16.78 12.68
CA PRO A 88 9.37 -18.10 12.22
C PRO A 88 7.92 -18.46 12.62
N LYS A 89 7.34 -17.70 13.56
CA LYS A 89 5.94 -17.81 13.95
C LYS A 89 4.98 -17.46 12.79
N TYR A 90 5.40 -16.56 11.92
CA TYR A 90 4.56 -15.99 10.87
C TYR A 90 4.99 -16.40 9.47
N TRP A 91 6.29 -16.63 9.27
CA TRP A 91 6.87 -16.84 7.94
C TRP A 91 7.92 -17.94 7.95
N LYS A 92 8.02 -18.67 6.85
CA LYS A 92 9.11 -19.63 6.59
C LYS A 92 9.68 -19.37 5.21
N GLU A 93 10.97 -19.04 5.10
CA GLU A 93 11.65 -19.01 3.80
C GLU A 93 11.65 -20.44 3.22
N VAL A 94 11.08 -20.60 2.02
CA VAL A 94 11.00 -21.90 1.32
C VAL A 94 11.87 -21.95 0.08
N HIS A 95 12.20 -20.79 -0.48
CA HIS A 95 13.08 -20.69 -1.63
C HIS A 95 13.80 -19.35 -1.62
N SER A 96 15.07 -19.38 -2.00
CA SER A 96 15.85 -18.19 -2.32
C SER A 96 16.68 -18.52 -3.54
N THR A 97 16.77 -17.59 -4.49
CA THR A 97 17.57 -17.81 -5.69
C THR A 97 19.06 -17.80 -5.35
N LYS A 98 19.88 -18.42 -6.21
CA LYS A 98 21.34 -18.56 -6.03
C LYS A 98 22.04 -17.25 -5.64
N TYR A 99 21.57 -16.13 -6.20
CA TYR A 99 22.14 -14.79 -5.98
C TYR A 99 21.29 -13.90 -5.05
N GLY A 100 20.27 -14.46 -4.40
CA GLY A 100 19.42 -13.72 -3.46
C GLY A 100 18.54 -12.63 -4.10
N LEU A 101 18.32 -12.69 -5.43
CA LEU A 101 17.51 -11.72 -6.17
C LEU A 101 15.99 -11.91 -5.94
N MET A 102 15.59 -13.09 -5.46
CA MET A 102 14.20 -13.42 -5.20
C MET A 102 14.14 -14.37 -4.02
N LYS A 103 13.21 -14.09 -3.10
CA LYS A 103 12.89 -14.94 -1.94
C LYS A 103 11.41 -15.28 -1.96
N VAL A 104 11.08 -16.50 -1.56
CA VAL A 104 9.70 -16.96 -1.40
C VAL A 104 9.50 -17.41 0.04
N PHE A 105 8.50 -16.83 0.69
CA PHE A 105 8.13 -17.12 2.06
C PHE A 105 6.77 -17.80 2.10
N LYS A 106 6.68 -18.95 2.77
CA LYS A 106 5.41 -19.55 3.15
C LYS A 106 4.79 -18.76 4.29
N VAL A 107 3.51 -18.41 4.16
CA VAL A 107 2.71 -17.81 5.22
C VAL A 107 2.33 -18.92 6.20
N MET A 108 2.68 -18.76 7.48
CA MET A 108 2.37 -19.76 8.49
C MET A 108 0.93 -19.60 8.99
N ASN A 109 0.29 -20.69 9.40
CA ASN A 109 -1.07 -20.67 9.95
C ASN A 109 -2.09 -20.00 9.03
N VAL A 110 -2.12 -20.34 7.74
CA VAL A 110 -3.14 -19.83 6.81
C VAL A 110 -4.55 -20.25 7.26
N SER A 111 -5.53 -19.38 7.08
CA SER A 111 -6.92 -19.62 7.48
C SER A 111 -7.64 -20.49 6.46
N GLU A 112 -7.74 -21.79 6.75
CA GLU A 112 -8.49 -22.74 5.92
C GLU A 112 -9.99 -22.38 5.84
N GLU A 113 -10.56 -21.79 6.90
CA GLU A 113 -11.91 -21.25 6.88
C GLU A 113 -12.05 -20.15 5.82
N SER A 114 -11.09 -19.22 5.76
CA SER A 114 -11.13 -18.14 4.78
C SER A 114 -10.91 -18.63 3.35
N LYS A 115 -10.06 -19.65 3.15
CA LYS A 115 -9.94 -20.32 1.86
C LYS A 115 -11.25 -20.95 1.40
N ARG A 116 -11.91 -21.71 2.28
CA ARG A 116 -13.20 -22.34 1.97
C ARG A 116 -14.25 -21.29 1.65
N TRP A 117 -14.28 -20.21 2.41
CA TRP A 117 -15.21 -19.11 2.18
C TRP A 117 -14.99 -18.44 0.81
N VAL A 118 -13.73 -18.19 0.41
CA VAL A 118 -13.42 -17.61 -0.91
C VAL A 118 -13.71 -18.59 -2.05
N ALA A 119 -13.52 -19.89 -1.82
CA ALA A 119 -13.76 -20.93 -2.82
C ALA A 119 -15.26 -21.18 -3.07
N ASP A 120 -16.12 -20.92 -2.09
CA ASP A 120 -17.56 -21.12 -2.18
C ASP A 120 -18.20 -20.11 -3.15
N PRO A 121 -18.79 -20.58 -4.27
CA PRO A 121 -19.45 -19.72 -5.25
C PRO A 121 -20.63 -18.93 -4.67
N ALA A 122 -21.26 -19.40 -3.59
CA ALA A 122 -22.36 -18.69 -2.93
C ALA A 122 -21.93 -17.36 -2.32
N ASN A 123 -20.64 -17.17 -2.04
CA ASN A 123 -20.09 -15.91 -1.52
C ASN A 123 -19.73 -14.91 -2.62
N ARG A 124 -19.97 -15.21 -3.90
CA ARG A 124 -19.73 -14.28 -5.01
C ARG A 124 -20.94 -13.37 -5.21
N ILE A 125 -20.69 -12.13 -5.63
CA ILE A 125 -21.74 -11.17 -6.01
C ILE A 125 -21.75 -11.07 -7.52
N CYS A 126 -22.82 -11.54 -8.14
CA CYS A 126 -23.07 -11.36 -9.57
C CYS A 126 -23.75 -10.01 -9.81
N ASP A 127 -23.44 -9.38 -10.94
CA ASP A 127 -24.04 -8.11 -11.37
C ASP A 127 -25.54 -8.24 -11.71
N ALA A 128 -25.98 -9.41 -12.19
CA ALA A 128 -27.37 -9.76 -12.43
C ALA A 128 -27.67 -11.25 -12.19
N PRO A 129 -28.93 -11.65 -11.93
CA PRO A 129 -29.31 -13.07 -11.85
C PRO A 129 -28.97 -13.82 -13.14
N GLY A 130 -28.21 -14.93 -13.01
CA GLY A 130 -27.78 -15.75 -14.16
C GLY A 130 -26.59 -15.20 -14.94
N SER A 131 -25.97 -14.10 -14.48
CA SER A 131 -24.77 -13.56 -15.12
C SER A 131 -23.55 -14.48 -14.96
N TRP A 132 -22.68 -14.44 -15.97
CA TRP A 132 -21.38 -15.10 -15.94
C TRP A 132 -20.33 -14.30 -15.14
N TYR A 133 -20.60 -13.03 -14.84
CA TYR A 133 -19.69 -12.13 -14.14
C TYR A 133 -20.05 -12.02 -12.66
N CYS A 134 -19.33 -12.77 -11.82
CA CYS A 134 -19.52 -12.79 -10.37
C CYS A 134 -18.22 -12.47 -9.64
N LEU A 135 -18.20 -11.33 -8.96
CA LEU A 135 -17.06 -10.85 -8.20
C LEU A 135 -16.89 -11.64 -6.91
N GLY A 136 -15.65 -12.07 -6.65
CA GLY A 136 -15.27 -12.59 -5.34
C GLY A 136 -15.34 -11.50 -4.28
N GLN A 137 -15.70 -11.88 -3.07
CA GLN A 137 -15.67 -11.00 -1.92
C GLN A 137 -14.43 -11.28 -1.06
N TYR A 138 -14.14 -10.41 -0.09
CA TYR A 138 -13.09 -10.64 0.90
C TYR A 138 -13.65 -11.39 2.12
N PRO A 139 -12.90 -12.34 2.70
CA PRO A 139 -13.38 -13.14 3.82
C PRO A 139 -13.73 -12.29 5.05
N PRO A 140 -14.72 -12.69 5.87
CA PRO A 140 -15.24 -11.88 6.98
C PRO A 140 -14.16 -11.32 7.95
N PRO A 141 -13.09 -12.06 8.31
CA PRO A 141 -12.03 -11.52 9.17
C PRO A 141 -11.32 -10.26 8.64
N LEU A 142 -11.37 -9.98 7.34
CA LEU A 142 -10.79 -8.77 6.74
C LEU A 142 -11.75 -7.58 6.73
N GLN A 143 -13.04 -7.77 7.02
CA GLN A 143 -14.04 -6.70 6.95
C GLN A 143 -13.68 -5.50 7.82
N GLY A 144 -13.13 -5.73 9.03
CA GLY A 144 -12.71 -4.65 9.92
C GLY A 144 -11.62 -3.76 9.30
N MET A 145 -10.62 -4.37 8.64
CA MET A 145 -9.59 -3.62 7.91
C MET A 145 -10.18 -2.93 6.68
N ILE A 146 -11.06 -3.61 5.94
CA ILE A 146 -11.67 -3.08 4.72
C ILE A 146 -12.60 -1.90 5.03
N ALA A 147 -13.26 -1.90 6.18
CA ALA A 147 -14.15 -0.82 6.61
C ALA A 147 -13.41 0.51 6.86
N THR A 148 -12.10 0.48 7.14
CA THR A 148 -11.30 1.70 7.31
C THR A 148 -10.87 2.33 5.99
N ARG A 149 -11.15 1.66 4.86
CA ARG A 149 -10.75 2.15 3.54
C ARG A 149 -11.43 3.47 3.21
N ARG A 150 -10.68 4.35 2.58
CA ARG A 150 -11.20 5.55 1.93
C ARG A 150 -11.44 5.23 0.46
N ASN A 151 -12.66 5.47 0.01
CA ASN A 151 -13.00 5.33 -1.40
C ASN A 151 -12.57 6.59 -2.15
N PHE A 152 -11.89 6.43 -3.28
CA PHE A 152 -11.69 7.54 -4.20
C PHE A 152 -13.00 7.84 -4.92
N ALA A 153 -13.33 9.12 -5.04
CA ALA A 153 -14.31 9.56 -6.01
C ALA A 153 -13.61 9.62 -7.36
N GLN A 154 -14.04 8.80 -8.31
CA GLN A 154 -13.66 8.98 -9.71
C GLN A 154 -14.41 10.20 -10.28
N LEU A 155 -13.90 10.79 -11.37
CA LEU A 155 -14.48 11.98 -12.00
C LEU A 155 -15.92 11.71 -12.50
N GLU A 156 -16.23 10.46 -12.77
CA GLU A 156 -17.49 9.96 -13.34
C GLU A 156 -18.56 9.67 -12.28
N ASP A 157 -18.27 9.88 -11.00
CA ASP A 157 -19.17 9.62 -9.86
C ASP A 157 -20.18 10.78 -9.68
N PHE A 158 -20.89 11.15 -10.76
CA PHE A 158 -21.71 12.36 -10.87
C PHE A 158 -22.95 12.41 -9.95
N ASN A 159 -23.42 11.25 -9.46
CA ASN A 159 -24.67 11.14 -8.68
C ASN A 159 -24.49 10.98 -7.17
N ARG A 160 -23.27 11.11 -6.64
CA ARG A 160 -22.99 10.84 -5.22
C ARG A 160 -23.30 12.05 -4.33
N LYS A 161 -24.44 12.02 -3.61
CA LYS A 161 -24.83 13.03 -2.60
C LYS A 161 -24.16 12.71 -1.25
N GLY A 162 -23.25 13.56 -0.76
CA GLY A 162 -22.69 13.47 0.59
C GLY A 162 -21.34 14.18 0.79
N GLU A 163 -21.11 14.70 2.00
CA GLU A 163 -19.86 15.37 2.42
C GLU A 163 -18.63 14.47 2.26
N ARG A 164 -17.68 14.95 1.47
CA ARG A 164 -16.49 14.21 1.03
C ARG A 164 -15.40 14.29 2.09
N VAL A 165 -15.16 13.22 2.85
CA VAL A 165 -13.87 13.10 3.58
C VAL A 165 -12.78 12.73 2.58
N LYS A 166 -12.22 13.75 1.91
CA LYS A 166 -11.03 13.60 1.06
C LYS A 166 -9.86 13.07 1.90
N SER A 167 -9.05 12.18 1.33
CA SER A 167 -7.81 11.76 2.00
C SER A 167 -6.87 12.95 2.19
N ALA A 168 -6.08 12.95 3.27
CA ALA A 168 -5.05 13.98 3.49
C ALA A 168 -4.08 14.10 2.30
N TYR A 169 -3.80 12.97 1.63
CA TYR A 169 -3.01 12.92 0.40
C TYR A 169 -3.68 13.66 -0.76
N THR A 170 -4.98 13.48 -0.97
CA THR A 170 -5.74 14.20 -2.00
C THR A 170 -5.73 15.70 -1.74
N ARG A 171 -5.96 16.12 -0.47
CA ARG A 171 -5.92 17.53 -0.08
C ARG A 171 -4.55 18.15 -0.35
N LEU A 172 -3.48 17.46 0.05
CA LEU A 172 -2.10 17.92 -0.21
C LEU A 172 -1.83 18.15 -1.71
N ILE A 173 -2.29 17.23 -2.57
CA ILE A 173 -2.09 17.36 -4.02
C ILE A 173 -2.91 18.53 -4.60
N GLU A 174 -4.14 18.74 -4.11
CA GLU A 174 -4.96 19.90 -4.48
C GLU A 174 -4.28 21.21 -4.05
N ASP A 175 -3.83 21.31 -2.81
CA ASP A 175 -3.13 22.49 -2.28
C ASP A 175 -1.85 22.80 -3.08
N GLN A 176 -1.08 21.78 -3.44
CA GLN A 176 0.11 21.94 -4.29
C GLN A 176 -0.22 22.39 -5.71
N ARG A 177 -1.34 21.93 -6.28
CA ARG A 177 -1.82 22.36 -7.60
C ARG A 177 -2.29 23.81 -7.56
N ASP A 178 -3.04 24.18 -6.54
CA ASP A 178 -3.56 25.53 -6.36
C ASP A 178 -2.45 26.55 -6.10
N GLY A 179 -1.45 26.18 -5.29
CA GLY A 179 -0.23 26.97 -5.10
C GLY A 179 0.54 27.20 -6.41
N LYS A 180 0.69 26.16 -7.25
CA LYS A 180 1.33 26.30 -8.59
C LYS A 180 0.51 27.18 -9.54
N ASN A 181 -0.81 27.08 -9.50
CA ASN A 181 -1.69 27.89 -10.34
C ASN A 181 -1.67 29.37 -9.94
N ASN A 182 -1.65 29.67 -8.64
CA ASN A 182 -1.52 31.04 -8.14
C ASN A 182 -0.14 31.63 -8.44
N GLY A 183 0.94 30.85 -8.32
CA GLY A 183 2.28 31.28 -8.73
C GLY A 183 2.37 31.64 -10.23
N LYS A 184 1.71 30.86 -11.10
CA LYS A 184 1.64 31.17 -12.55
C LYS A 184 0.81 32.42 -12.85
N LYS A 185 -0.29 32.66 -12.12
CA LYS A 185 -1.11 33.87 -12.29
C LYS A 185 -0.35 35.12 -11.88
N ASN A 186 0.36 35.07 -10.75
CA ASN A 186 1.18 36.20 -10.29
C ASN A 186 2.37 36.48 -11.21
N GLY A 187 3.06 35.43 -11.68
CA GLY A 187 4.15 35.60 -12.66
C GLY A 187 3.70 36.19 -14.00
N LYS A 188 2.51 35.81 -14.49
CA LYS A 188 1.92 36.42 -15.70
C LYS A 188 1.53 37.89 -15.49
N ARG A 189 0.97 38.22 -14.32
CA ARG A 189 0.59 39.60 -13.99
C ARG A 189 1.82 40.50 -13.84
N GLN A 190 2.93 39.96 -13.31
CA GLN A 190 4.18 40.70 -13.18
C GLN A 190 4.87 40.91 -14.54
N ALA A 191 4.89 39.89 -15.41
CA ALA A 191 5.40 40.03 -16.78
C ALA A 191 4.58 41.04 -17.61
N GLN A 192 3.25 41.09 -17.44
CA GLN A 192 2.42 42.10 -18.13
C GLN A 192 2.67 43.53 -17.64
N ILE A 193 3.03 43.73 -16.37
CA ILE A 193 3.37 45.06 -15.83
C ILE A 193 4.76 45.50 -16.32
N GLU A 194 5.68 44.56 -16.53
CA GLU A 194 7.02 44.84 -17.05
C GLU A 194 7.03 45.13 -18.57
N ASP A 195 6.10 44.58 -19.35
CA ASP A 195 5.93 44.89 -20.79
C ASP A 195 5.15 46.20 -21.06
N GLU A 196 4.49 46.78 -20.05
CA GLU A 196 3.74 48.06 -20.15
C GLU A 196 4.56 49.29 -19.68
N LEU A 197 5.83 49.11 -19.31
CA LEU A 197 6.80 50.15 -18.92
C LEU A 197 7.88 50.36 -19.99
#